data_AF-A0A1S2NIA5-F1
#
_entry.id   AF-A0A1S2NIA5-F1
#
_cell.length_a   1.000
_cell.length_b   1.000
_cell.length_c   1.000
_cell.angle_alpha   90.00
_cell.angle_beta   90.00
_cell.angle_gamma   90.00
#
_symmetry.space_group_name_H-M   'P 1'
#
loop_
_entity.id
_entity.type
_entity.pdbx_description
1 polymer ?
#
loop_
_entity_poly.entity_id
_entity_poly.type
_entity_poly.pdbx_seq_one_letter_code
_entity_poly.pdbx_strand_id
1 'polypeptide(L)' 'MLKRQAKEQKIRRMLKKVNIDKLKIVILKNCSKKTHFEVKNQILFVNPQVKVIVDQVLEELRKKMDLKNN' A
#
# COMPACT_ATOMS: atom_id res chain seq x y z
N MET A 1 2.29 16.77 15.80
CA MET A 1 2.29 15.36 15.32
C MET A 1 2.18 15.32 13.78
N LEU A 2 3.31 15.31 13.05
CA LEU A 2 3.34 15.28 11.56
C LEU A 2 3.63 13.87 10.98
N LYS A 3 3.93 12.90 11.84
CA LYS A 3 4.51 11.60 11.42
C LYS A 3 3.52 10.64 10.75
N ARG A 4 2.21 10.74 11.04
CA ARG A 4 1.20 9.80 10.50
C ARG A 4 0.77 10.19 9.07
N GLN A 5 0.43 11.46 8.85
CA GLN A 5 0.05 11.97 7.53
C GLN A 5 1.17 11.80 6.48
N ALA A 6 2.42 12.07 6.85
CA ALA A 6 3.56 11.89 5.94
C ALA A 6 3.77 10.42 5.53
N LYS A 7 3.54 9.47 6.43
CA LYS A 7 3.63 8.02 6.14
C LYS A 7 2.53 7.57 5.19
N GLU A 8 1.30 8.02 5.43
CA GLU A 8 0.15 7.72 4.58
C GLU A 8 0.33 8.28 3.17
N GLN A 9 0.77 9.54 3.05
CA GLN A 9 1.02 10.16 1.75
C GLN A 9 2.12 9.42 0.96
N LYS A 10 3.15 8.93 1.64
CA LYS A 10 4.19 8.10 1.03
C LYS A 10 3.64 6.75 0.53
N ILE A 11 2.80 6.08 1.32
CA ILE A 11 2.12 4.84 0.92
C ILE A 11 1.21 5.08 -0.28
N ARG A 12 0.38 6.13 -0.25
CA ARG A 12 -0.47 6.53 -1.38
C ARG A 12 0.34 6.75 -2.66
N ARG A 13 1.48 7.46 -2.57
CA ARG A 13 2.37 7.67 -3.73
C ARG A 13 2.99 6.38 -4.26
N MET A 14 3.36 5.44 -3.37
CA MET A 14 3.86 4.13 -3.79
C MET A 14 2.77 3.35 -4.51
N LEU A 15 1.59 3.21 -3.90
CA LEU A 15 0.49 2.40 -4.42
C LEU A 15 -0.15 2.95 -5.70
N LYS A 16 -0.10 4.27 -5.93
CA LYS A 16 -0.65 4.88 -7.16
C LYS A 16 0.02 4.39 -8.45
N LYS A 17 1.27 3.93 -8.38
CA LYS A 17 2.03 3.45 -9.54
C LYS A 17 1.97 1.93 -9.71
N VAL A 18 1.29 1.24 -8.81
CA VAL A 18 1.24 -0.22 -8.78
C VAL A 18 0.01 -0.69 -9.54
N ASN A 19 0.16 -1.76 -10.32
CA ASN A 19 -0.99 -2.46 -10.88
C ASN A 19 -1.64 -3.30 -9.77
N ILE A 20 -2.79 -2.86 -9.28
CA ILE A 20 -3.47 -3.44 -8.12
C ILE A 20 -3.92 -4.88 -8.40
N ASP A 21 -4.31 -5.21 -9.64
CA ASP A 21 -4.71 -6.56 -10.03
C ASP A 21 -3.58 -7.59 -9.91
N LYS A 22 -2.33 -7.14 -10.08
CA LYS A 22 -1.14 -8.00 -10.00
C LYS A 22 -0.41 -7.87 -8.66
N LEU A 23 -0.92 -7.03 -7.75
CA LEU A 23 -0.26 -6.73 -6.49
C LEU A 23 -0.40 -7.88 -5.50
N LYS A 24 0.73 -8.40 -5.03
CA LYS A 24 0.79 -9.32 -3.89
C LYS A 24 1.21 -8.58 -2.63
N ILE A 25 0.56 -8.84 -1.51
CA ILE A 25 0.87 -8.19 -0.24
C ILE A 25 1.49 -9.20 0.71
N VAL A 26 2.67 -8.87 1.24
CA VAL A 26 3.39 -9.69 2.21
C VAL A 26 3.55 -8.90 3.50
N ILE A 27 3.02 -9.41 4.60
CA ILE A 27 3.20 -8.78 5.92
C ILE A 27 4.54 -9.22 6.51
N LEU A 28 5.38 -8.24 6.83
CA LEU A 28 6.69 -8.47 7.42
C LEU A 28 6.53 -8.90 8.88
N LYS A 29 7.12 -10.05 9.27
CA LYS A 29 7.16 -10.49 10.68
C LYS A 29 8.00 -9.56 11.56
N ASN A 30 9.04 -8.94 10.99
CA ASN A 30 9.92 -8.04 11.71
C ASN A 30 9.53 -6.56 11.48
N CYS A 31 9.05 -5.91 12.54
CA CYS A 31 8.64 -4.50 12.55
C CYS A 31 9.80 -3.51 12.34
N SER A 32 11.06 -3.94 12.38
CA SER A 32 12.22 -3.08 12.09
C SER A 32 12.39 -2.81 10.60
N LYS A 33 11.83 -3.66 9.72
CA LYS A 33 11.89 -3.45 8.27
C LYS A 33 10.77 -2.50 7.83
N LYS A 34 11.12 -1.54 6.97
CA LYS A 34 10.19 -0.54 6.45
C LYS A 34 9.32 -1.14 5.33
N THR A 35 8.10 -0.63 5.19
CA THR A 35 7.24 -0.93 4.05
C THR A 35 7.93 -0.51 2.75
N HIS A 36 7.99 -1.41 1.78
CA HIS A 36 8.60 -1.16 0.48
C HIS A 36 7.89 -1.99 -0.60
N PHE A 37 8.01 -1.52 -1.84
CA PHE A 37 7.41 -2.16 -3.00
C PHE A 37 8.51 -2.73 -3.90
N GLU A 38 8.43 -4.02 -4.19
CA GLU A 38 9.28 -4.72 -5.13
C GLU A 38 8.62 -4.74 -6.51
N VAL A 39 9.13 -3.90 -7.41
CA VAL A 39 8.56 -3.70 -8.75
C VAL A 39 8.65 -4.98 -9.61
N LYS A 40 9.75 -5.72 -9.51
CA LYS A 40 10.02 -6.91 -10.34
C LYS A 40 8.95 -7.99 -10.16
N ASN A 41 8.56 -8.25 -8.93
CA ASN A 41 7.58 -9.30 -8.60
C ASN A 41 6.18 -8.74 -8.29
N GLN A 42 6.00 -7.41 -8.35
CA GLN A 42 4.78 -6.71 -7.94
C GLN A 42 4.36 -7.04 -6.49
N ILE A 43 5.35 -7.14 -5.59
CA ILE A 43 5.12 -7.48 -4.18
C ILE A 43 5.24 -6.23 -3.31
N LEU A 44 4.22 -5.94 -2.52
CA LEU A 44 4.27 -4.94 -1.46
C LEU A 44 4.57 -5.63 -0.12
N PHE A 45 5.76 -5.37 0.40
CA PHE A 45 6.13 -5.77 1.74
C PHE A 45 5.66 -4.71 2.73
N VAL A 46 4.77 -5.09 3.64
CA VAL A 46 4.10 -4.18 4.56
C VAL A 46 4.56 -4.44 5.97
N ASN A 47 5.02 -3.37 6.63
CA ASN A 47 5.22 -3.39 8.06
C ASN A 47 3.84 -3.42 8.77
N PRO A 48 3.61 -4.34 9.72
CA PRO A 48 2.31 -4.51 10.37
C PRO A 48 1.79 -3.24 11.05
N GLN A 49 2.68 -2.36 11.54
CA GLN A 49 2.30 -1.08 12.16
C GLN A 49 1.59 -0.11 11.20
N VAL A 50 1.77 -0.28 9.89
CA VAL A 50 1.12 0.54 8.86
C VAL A 50 0.18 -0.26 7.98
N LYS A 51 -0.10 -1.53 8.34
CA LYS A 51 -1.03 -2.40 7.60
C LYS A 51 -2.41 -1.76 7.43
N VAL A 52 -2.95 -1.22 8.52
CA VAL A 52 -4.27 -0.55 8.51
C VAL A 52 -4.31 0.59 7.49
N ILE A 53 -3.22 1.37 7.37
CA ILE A 53 -3.13 2.48 6.42
C ILE A 53 -3.07 1.94 4.98
N VAL A 54 -2.32 0.86 4.76
CA VAL A 54 -2.22 0.21 3.44
C VAL A 54 -3.57 -0.34 3.01
N ASP A 55 -4.28 -1.04 3.90
CA ASP A 55 -5.60 -1.61 3.63
C ASP A 55 -6.62 -0.52 3.26
N GLN A 56 -6.66 0.59 4.01
CA GLN A 56 -7.53 1.74 3.71
C GLN A 56 -7.26 2.32 2.32
N VAL A 57 -5.99 2.55 1.98
CA VAL A 57 -5.61 3.11 0.68
C VAL A 57 -5.95 2.16 -0.46
N LEU A 58 -5.77 0.84 -0.27
CA LEU A 58 -6.13 -0.15 -1.28
C LEU A 58 -7.63 -0.23 -1.51
N GLU A 59 -8.43 -0.15 -0.45
CA GLU A 59 -9.90 -0.11 -0.57
C GLU A 59 -10.36 1.14 -1.32
N GLU A 60 -9.81 2.32 -1.00
CA GLU A 60 -10.10 3.56 -1.73
C GLU A 60 -9.75 3.46 -3.22
N LEU A 61 -8.62 2.82 -3.55
CA LEU A 61 -8.21 2.65 -4.93
C LEU A 61 -9.09 1.65 -5.68
N ARG A 62 -9.50 0.55 -5.04
CA ARG A 62 -10.45 -0.42 -5.61
C ARG A 62 -11.79 0.22 -5.92
N LYS A 63 -12.36 0.95 -4.95
CA LYS A 63 -13.61 1.70 -5.14
C LYS A 63 -13.54 2.66 -6.34
N LYS A 64 -12.40 3.34 -6.53
CA LYS A 64 -12.19 4.21 -7.70
C LYS A 64 -12.07 3.47 -9.02
N MET A 65 -11.56 2.24 -9.04
CA MET A 65 -11.54 1.41 -10.24
C MET A 65 -12.93 0.88 -10.60
N ASP A 66 -13.68 0.38 -9.61
CA ASP A 66 -15.07 -0.07 -9.80
C ASP A 66 -15.96 1.05 -10.34
N LEU A 67 -15.85 2.27 -9.80
CA LEU A 67 -16.58 3.45 -10.28
C LEU A 67 -16.22 3.89 -11.71
N LYS A 68 -15.12 3.40 -12.27
CA LYS A 68 -14.67 3.75 -13.62
C LYS A 68 -15.06 2.68 -14.67
N ASN A 69 -15.45 1.50 -14.20
CA ASN A 69 -15.88 0.38 -15.03
C ASN A 69 -17.42 0.22 -15.10
N ASN A 70 -18.16 1.00 -14.31
CA ASN A 70 -19.61 1.22 -14.44
C ASN A 70 -19.87 2.55 -15.16
#